data_AF-A0A7U3ZM18-F1
#
_entry.id   AF-A0A7U3ZM18-F1
#
_cell.length_a   1.000
_cell.length_b   1.000
_cell.length_c   1.000
_cell.angle_alpha   90.00
_cell.angle_beta   90.00
_cell.angle_gamma   90.00
#
_symmetry.space_group_name_H-M   'P 1'
#
loop_
_entity.id
_entity.type
_entity.pdbx_description
1 polymer ?
#
loop_
_entity_poly.entity_id
_entity_poly.type
_entity_poly.pdbx_seq_one_letter_code
_entity_poly.pdbx_strand_id
1 'polypeptide(L)'
;MDSKSGSTCRTVKKRQGKNPIKIWIISPGNTEKKPLNVEIYISIFTPVIYVGFLKNRNCLINMNKHLLFTRALITLSVISLFGIKNSMAQQLNQFAVDTVSGIISEPLPFDRPLILKVRGSNSTSIISAFILEWKIKNQEKRFVMDTSGIIPKFTFVPRENVFKRKDGVDIYIPPLKPSKNLAFLFAHQFDGSLLDDIYKANLLIHRNDTIKAKAILDDIPKQVESKVKPIFGMNAKSLNELKKVTTFNSGGANNLFSSNYIKYFNQTLKPFYVSTTSLIRSNTYTSLSIDSLRKALKEADSLELTSAELTALAVLVVSTKMGEVQSGEISLETEPRIAEQYDLPKRLANLNSSIKSTEKIKQTIKTIIARKGASIAIDNDLTKFAADLLFNRNLIRNQYELIKDSLANNRNLNYPSWAQGSNELTDLKTRSSYQVIPEIGVVTIYAIGNQQNEFIVRPYFGASIYLRPVDKSIPYKYIRYEFLHRFSFNLGVTAGKINKGEFSDLFNNATLLLGGNYKIFREMSFSLGTAIMQRKNHNPAIDSPKVSFNLYAGLSFDVDLANGIQKLTGKLLP
;
A
#
# COMPACT_ATOMS: atom_id res chain seq x y z
N MET A 1 -33.86 9.77 -44.53
CA MET A 1 -33.10 8.52 -44.73
C MET A 1 -32.95 7.85 -43.38
N ASP A 2 -33.78 6.82 -43.18
CA ASP A 2 -33.81 5.93 -42.03
C ASP A 2 -32.54 5.08 -41.90
N SER A 3 -32.12 4.77 -40.67
CA SER A 3 -31.95 3.36 -40.22
C SER A 3 -31.42 3.26 -38.78
N LYS A 4 -32.38 3.10 -37.87
CA LYS A 4 -32.46 2.22 -36.69
C LYS A 4 -31.17 1.53 -36.19
N SER A 5 -30.80 1.86 -34.95
CA SER A 5 -29.99 1.03 -34.06
C SER A 5 -30.85 -0.07 -33.42
N GLY A 6 -30.45 -1.33 -33.59
CA GLY A 6 -31.11 -2.50 -33.00
C GLY A 6 -30.20 -3.18 -31.98
N SER A 7 -30.46 -2.97 -30.68
CA SER A 7 -29.85 -3.74 -29.60
C SER A 7 -30.67 -5.02 -29.34
N THR A 8 -30.09 -6.19 -29.61
CA THR A 8 -30.71 -7.49 -29.34
C THR A 8 -30.30 -8.03 -27.97
N CYS A 9 -31.26 -8.12 -27.06
CA CYS A 9 -31.13 -8.81 -25.78
C CYS A 9 -31.46 -10.30 -26.00
N ARG A 10 -30.45 -11.19 -26.00
CA ARG A 10 -30.67 -12.65 -26.05
C ARG A 10 -30.99 -13.19 -24.65
N THR A 11 -32.21 -13.67 -24.49
CA THR A 11 -32.65 -14.42 -23.31
C THR A 11 -32.40 -15.91 -23.54
N VAL A 12 -31.53 -16.55 -22.74
CA VAL A 12 -31.29 -18.00 -22.80
C VAL A 12 -32.34 -18.71 -21.94
N LYS A 13 -33.34 -19.35 -22.58
CA LYS A 13 -34.24 -20.30 -21.91
C LYS A 13 -33.53 -21.66 -21.75
N LYS A 14 -33.18 -22.03 -20.51
CA LYS A 14 -32.77 -23.39 -20.16
C LYS A 14 -34.00 -24.29 -20.06
N ARG A 15 -34.14 -25.25 -20.99
CA ARG A 15 -35.10 -26.37 -20.87
C ARG A 15 -34.62 -27.33 -19.77
N GLN A 16 -35.41 -27.56 -18.73
CA GLN A 16 -35.26 -28.70 -17.82
C GLN A 16 -36.02 -29.90 -18.39
N GLY A 17 -35.31 -30.87 -18.94
CA GLY A 17 -35.85 -32.20 -19.21
C GLY A 17 -35.46 -33.15 -18.08
N LYS A 18 -36.45 -33.69 -17.35
CA LYS A 18 -36.25 -34.79 -16.39
C LYS A 18 -36.53 -36.11 -17.10
N ASN A 19 -35.49 -36.87 -17.41
CA ASN A 19 -35.64 -38.31 -17.70
C ASN A 19 -35.04 -39.10 -16.53
N PRO A 20 -35.78 -40.03 -15.88
CA PRO A 20 -35.22 -40.85 -14.82
C PRO A 20 -34.24 -41.88 -15.39
N ILE A 21 -33.09 -42.03 -14.74
CA ILE A 21 -32.11 -43.07 -15.04
C ILE A 21 -32.59 -44.38 -14.42
N LYS A 22 -32.83 -45.41 -15.24
CA LYS A 22 -33.13 -46.77 -14.75
C LYS A 22 -31.83 -47.57 -14.69
N ILE A 23 -31.48 -48.08 -13.52
CA ILE A 23 -30.32 -48.96 -13.31
C ILE A 23 -30.83 -50.36 -13.00
N TRP A 24 -30.29 -51.36 -13.70
CA TRP A 24 -30.60 -52.77 -13.49
C TRP A 24 -29.46 -53.41 -12.70
N ILE A 25 -29.78 -54.08 -11.59
CA ILE A 25 -28.80 -54.86 -10.83
C ILE A 25 -29.14 -56.34 -11.03
N ILE A 26 -28.20 -57.10 -11.56
CA ILE A 26 -28.32 -58.55 -11.71
C ILE A 26 -27.67 -59.18 -10.48
N SER A 27 -28.46 -59.89 -9.67
CA SER A 27 -27.94 -60.71 -8.58
C SER A 27 -27.57 -62.10 -9.13
N PRO A 28 -26.44 -62.70 -8.72
CA PRO A 28 -26.13 -64.07 -9.11
C PRO A 28 -27.16 -65.03 -8.51
N GLY A 29 -27.82 -65.84 -9.35
CA GLY A 29 -28.70 -66.94 -8.91
C GLY A 29 -30.21 -66.73 -9.04
N ASN A 30 -30.70 -65.65 -9.66
CA ASN A 30 -32.14 -65.47 -9.89
C ASN A 30 -32.43 -65.04 -11.34
N THR A 31 -33.22 -65.81 -12.07
CA THR A 31 -33.45 -65.66 -13.53
C THR A 31 -34.56 -64.66 -13.88
N GLU A 32 -35.32 -64.15 -12.91
CA GLU A 32 -36.31 -63.09 -13.15
C GLU A 32 -35.72 -61.68 -12.98
N LYS A 33 -35.62 -60.95 -14.10
CA LYS A 33 -35.32 -59.50 -14.10
C LYS A 33 -36.55 -58.71 -13.64
N LYS A 34 -36.63 -58.35 -12.36
CA LYS A 34 -37.61 -57.36 -11.88
C LYS A 34 -36.96 -55.97 -11.79
N PRO A 35 -37.53 -54.93 -12.42
CA PRO A 35 -37.01 -53.57 -12.30
C PRO A 35 -37.18 -53.08 -10.86
N LEU A 36 -36.09 -52.73 -10.20
CA LEU A 36 -36.14 -52.01 -8.93
C LEU A 36 -36.29 -50.52 -9.26
N ASN A 37 -37.44 -49.93 -8.91
CA ASN A 37 -37.62 -48.48 -9.00
C ASN A 37 -36.84 -47.82 -7.86
N VAL A 38 -35.65 -47.30 -8.16
CA VAL A 38 -34.84 -46.51 -7.24
C VAL A 38 -35.09 -45.03 -7.52
N GLU A 39 -35.69 -44.32 -6.56
CA GLU A 39 -35.79 -42.86 -6.61
C GLU A 39 -34.56 -42.24 -5.95
N ILE A 40 -33.75 -41.53 -6.74
CA ILE A 40 -32.58 -40.78 -6.24
C ILE A 40 -33.00 -39.33 -6.05
N TYR A 41 -33.00 -38.86 -4.80
CA TYR A 41 -33.28 -37.46 -4.46
C TYR A 41 -31.97 -36.67 -4.35
N ILE A 42 -31.69 -35.83 -5.34
CA ILE A 42 -30.55 -34.91 -5.32
C ILE A 42 -31.06 -33.54 -4.89
N SER A 43 -30.70 -33.11 -3.68
CA SER A 43 -30.97 -31.74 -3.21
C SER A 43 -29.88 -30.80 -3.71
N ILE A 44 -30.27 -29.75 -4.44
CA ILE A 44 -29.34 -28.79 -5.08
C ILE A 44 -28.74 -27.79 -4.05
N PHE A 45 -29.27 -27.74 -2.82
CA PHE A 45 -28.85 -26.75 -1.82
C PHE A 45 -27.82 -27.23 -0.79
N THR A 46 -27.38 -28.50 -0.84
CA THR A 46 -26.32 -29.05 0.04
C THR A 46 -25.56 -30.19 -0.66
N PRO A 47 -24.22 -30.27 -0.60
CA PRO A 47 -23.47 -31.33 -1.29
C PRO A 47 -23.42 -32.58 -0.42
N VAL A 48 -24.54 -33.31 -0.32
CA VAL A 48 -24.57 -34.64 0.30
C VAL A 48 -25.41 -35.56 -0.55
N ILE A 49 -24.80 -36.64 -1.05
CA ILE A 49 -25.48 -37.71 -1.78
C ILE A 49 -25.82 -38.81 -0.76
N TYR A 50 -27.10 -39.12 -0.60
CA TYR A 50 -27.55 -40.29 0.17
C TYR A 50 -28.08 -41.35 -0.80
N VAL A 51 -27.63 -42.60 -0.61
CA VAL A 51 -28.18 -43.77 -1.29
C VAL A 51 -28.73 -44.69 -0.20
N GLY A 52 -30.04 -44.92 -0.20
CA GLY A 52 -30.70 -45.79 0.77
C GLY A 52 -31.62 -46.79 0.09
N PHE A 53 -31.58 -48.06 0.52
CA PHE A 53 -32.48 -49.12 0.06
C PHE A 53 -33.63 -49.28 1.05
N LEU A 54 -34.87 -49.11 0.59
CA LEU A 54 -36.07 -49.17 1.42
C LEU A 54 -36.73 -50.55 1.32
N LYS A 55 -36.82 -51.26 2.45
CA LYS A 55 -37.58 -52.54 2.55
C LYS A 55 -38.40 -52.65 3.85
N ASN A 56 -38.99 -51.57 4.37
CA ASN A 56 -40.22 -51.62 5.20
C ASN A 56 -40.70 -50.23 5.63
N ARG A 57 -42.02 -49.99 5.67
CA ARG A 57 -42.61 -48.68 6.01
C ARG A 57 -42.65 -48.36 7.51
N ASN A 58 -42.55 -49.36 8.40
CA ASN A 58 -42.68 -49.14 9.86
C ASN A 58 -41.40 -48.66 10.56
N CYS A 59 -40.26 -48.57 9.86
CA CYS A 59 -39.01 -48.03 10.42
C CYS A 59 -38.86 -46.49 10.22
N LEU A 60 -39.81 -45.86 9.51
CA LEU A 60 -39.70 -44.45 9.10
C LEU A 60 -39.77 -43.43 10.24
N ILE A 61 -40.49 -43.74 11.33
CA ILE A 61 -40.82 -42.72 12.34
C ILE A 61 -39.62 -42.42 13.25
N ASN A 62 -38.78 -43.42 13.57
CA ASN A 62 -37.57 -43.20 14.37
C ASN A 62 -36.36 -42.72 13.54
N MET A 63 -36.24 -43.12 12.26
CA MET A 63 -35.20 -42.58 11.38
C MET A 63 -35.41 -41.09 11.08
N ASN A 64 -36.67 -40.62 10.98
CA ASN A 64 -36.95 -39.21 10.69
C ASN A 64 -36.46 -38.26 11.79
N LYS A 65 -36.52 -38.64 13.07
CA LYS A 65 -36.03 -37.79 14.17
C LYS A 65 -34.52 -37.63 14.15
N HIS A 66 -33.77 -38.72 13.93
CA HIS A 66 -32.33 -38.66 13.77
C HIS A 66 -31.92 -37.92 12.49
N LEU A 67 -32.61 -38.13 11.37
CA LEU A 67 -32.31 -37.47 10.10
C LEU A 67 -32.59 -35.96 10.15
N LEU A 68 -33.66 -35.53 10.83
CA LEU A 68 -33.96 -34.11 11.07
C LEU A 68 -32.91 -33.44 11.97
N PHE A 69 -32.47 -34.13 13.02
CA PHE A 69 -31.41 -33.63 13.90
C PHE A 69 -30.08 -33.47 13.17
N THR A 70 -29.69 -34.46 12.35
CA THR A 70 -28.45 -34.39 11.54
C THR A 70 -28.54 -33.30 10.47
N ARG A 71 -29.71 -33.11 9.84
CA ARG A 71 -29.94 -32.02 8.89
C ARG A 71 -29.83 -30.66 9.57
N ALA A 72 -30.46 -30.46 10.72
CA ALA A 72 -30.39 -29.20 11.46
C ALA A 72 -28.95 -28.86 11.86
N LEU A 73 -28.18 -29.84 12.36
CA LEU A 73 -26.76 -29.66 12.71
C LEU A 73 -25.91 -29.27 11.49
N ILE A 74 -26.10 -29.91 10.34
CA ILE A 74 -25.37 -29.59 9.11
C ILE A 74 -25.76 -28.18 8.61
N THR A 75 -27.05 -27.83 8.62
CA THR A 75 -27.51 -26.50 8.15
C THR A 75 -27.04 -25.37 9.07
N LEU A 76 -27.06 -25.56 10.39
CA LEU A 76 -26.52 -24.58 11.36
C LEU A 76 -25.01 -24.39 11.18
N SER A 77 -24.28 -25.48 10.93
CA SER A 77 -22.84 -25.45 10.65
C SER A 77 -22.54 -24.65 9.38
N VAL A 78 -23.30 -24.88 8.30
CA VAL A 78 -23.14 -24.14 7.03
C VAL A 78 -23.47 -22.66 7.18
N ILE A 79 -24.54 -22.29 7.89
CA ILE A 79 -24.92 -20.89 8.10
C ILE A 79 -23.87 -20.15 8.95
N SER A 80 -23.33 -20.79 10.00
CA SER A 80 -22.26 -20.19 10.81
C SER A 80 -20.96 -19.97 10.01
N LEU A 81 -20.62 -20.88 9.09
CA LEU A 81 -19.47 -20.75 8.19
C LEU A 81 -19.58 -19.55 7.23
N PHE A 82 -20.80 -19.18 6.79
CA PHE A 82 -21.00 -18.00 5.94
C PHE A 82 -21.01 -16.68 6.73
N GLY A 83 -21.44 -16.67 8.00
CA GLY A 83 -21.46 -15.48 8.85
C GLY A 83 -20.09 -14.98 9.31
N ILE A 84 -19.08 -15.86 9.40
CA ILE A 84 -17.74 -15.54 9.93
C ILE A 84 -16.89 -14.70 8.94
N LYS A 85 -17.20 -14.67 7.64
CA LYS A 85 -16.35 -14.02 6.63
C LYS A 85 -16.29 -12.48 6.69
N ASN A 86 -17.21 -11.81 7.39
CA ASN A 86 -17.36 -10.35 7.28
C ASN A 86 -16.89 -9.51 8.48
N SER A 87 -16.48 -10.09 9.62
CA SER A 87 -16.21 -9.28 10.83
C SER A 87 -14.74 -9.22 11.30
N MET A 88 -13.78 -9.75 10.55
CA MET A 88 -12.37 -9.46 10.82
C MET A 88 -11.94 -8.25 10.00
N ALA A 89 -12.01 -7.07 10.60
CA ALA A 89 -11.20 -5.93 10.16
C ALA A 89 -9.73 -6.33 10.35
N GLN A 90 -9.16 -6.99 9.34
CA GLN A 90 -7.76 -7.40 9.36
C GLN A 90 -6.95 -6.12 9.51
N GLN A 91 -6.17 -6.03 10.60
CA GLN A 91 -5.16 -4.98 10.72
C GLN A 91 -4.29 -5.06 9.46
N LEU A 92 -4.35 -4.03 8.63
CA LEU A 92 -3.51 -3.93 7.45
C LEU A 92 -2.06 -3.92 7.92
N ASN A 93 -1.27 -4.88 7.46
CA ASN A 93 0.14 -4.93 7.77
C ASN A 93 0.83 -3.69 7.20
N GLN A 94 1.64 -3.04 8.05
CA GLN A 94 2.34 -1.82 7.72
C GLN A 94 3.83 -2.12 7.65
N PHE A 95 4.47 -1.80 6.53
CA PHE A 95 5.88 -2.07 6.27
C PHE A 95 6.63 -0.75 6.11
N ALA A 96 7.69 -0.55 6.87
CA ALA A 96 8.51 0.64 6.73
C ALA A 96 9.51 0.47 5.58
N VAL A 97 9.59 1.50 4.75
CA VAL A 97 10.66 1.65 3.76
C VAL A 97 11.76 2.50 4.40
N ASP A 98 12.95 1.93 4.54
CA ASP A 98 14.14 2.74 4.85
C ASP A 98 14.53 3.50 3.59
N THR A 99 14.27 4.81 3.56
CA THR A 99 14.57 5.67 2.40
C THR A 99 16.06 5.85 2.14
N VAL A 100 16.92 5.53 3.11
CA VAL A 100 18.38 5.66 2.97
C VAL A 100 19.00 4.42 2.35
N SER A 101 18.53 3.23 2.71
CA SER A 101 19.00 1.98 2.11
C SER A 101 18.18 1.56 0.89
N GLY A 102 16.93 2.02 0.78
CA GLY A 102 15.98 1.53 -0.22
C GLY A 102 15.58 0.07 0.06
N ILE A 103 15.67 -0.39 1.31
CA ILE A 103 15.32 -1.76 1.70
C ILE A 103 14.06 -1.71 2.56
N ILE A 104 13.14 -2.62 2.27
CA ILE A 104 11.96 -2.86 3.11
C ILE A 104 12.38 -3.76 4.27
N SER A 105 12.09 -3.35 5.50
CA SER A 105 12.62 -3.99 6.72
C SER A 105 12.22 -5.46 6.89
N GLU A 106 11.13 -5.88 6.24
CA GLU A 106 10.56 -7.22 6.37
C GLU A 106 10.10 -7.75 4.99
N PRO A 107 10.06 -9.09 4.80
CA PRO A 107 9.48 -9.69 3.61
C PRO A 107 8.01 -9.31 3.43
N LEU A 108 7.61 -9.07 2.19
CA LEU A 108 6.28 -8.59 1.88
C LEU A 108 5.28 -9.76 1.78
N PRO A 109 4.09 -9.66 2.38
CA PRO A 109 3.04 -10.65 2.17
C PRO A 109 2.54 -10.57 0.73
N PHE A 110 2.15 -11.72 0.18
CA PHE A 110 1.58 -11.80 -1.17
C PHE A 110 0.07 -12.08 -1.14
N ASP A 111 -0.45 -12.67 -0.07
CA ASP A 111 -1.83 -13.14 0.04
C ASP A 111 -2.82 -12.09 0.55
N ARG A 112 -2.34 -10.92 0.98
CA ARG A 112 -3.14 -9.84 1.55
C ARG A 112 -2.64 -8.47 1.13
N PRO A 113 -3.51 -7.44 1.12
CA PRO A 113 -3.07 -6.08 0.92
C PRO A 113 -2.16 -5.61 2.06
N LEU A 114 -1.31 -4.62 1.76
CA LEU A 114 -0.38 -4.05 2.72
C LEU A 114 -0.27 -2.53 2.54
N ILE A 115 0.26 -1.87 3.56
CA ILE A 115 0.59 -0.44 3.51
C ILE A 115 2.12 -0.29 3.58
N LEU A 116 2.72 0.28 2.55
CA LEU A 116 4.12 0.72 2.60
C LEU A 116 4.18 2.12 3.20
N LYS A 117 4.88 2.27 4.32
CA LYS A 117 5.19 3.55 4.94
C LYS A 117 6.54 4.03 4.46
N VAL A 118 6.55 5.05 3.63
CA VAL A 118 7.76 5.76 3.23
C VAL A 118 7.89 6.97 4.14
N ARG A 119 8.92 7.00 4.99
CA ARG A 119 9.16 8.06 5.98
C ARG A 119 10.52 8.70 5.75
N GLY A 120 10.65 10.00 6.00
CA GLY A 120 11.91 10.74 5.83
C GLY A 120 11.69 12.14 5.23
N SER A 121 12.72 12.99 5.29
CA SER A 121 12.64 14.41 4.86
C SER A 121 12.11 14.61 3.44
N ASN A 122 12.39 13.65 2.54
CA ASN A 122 12.03 13.73 1.13
C ASN A 122 10.79 12.89 0.79
N SER A 123 10.10 12.33 1.76
CA SER A 123 8.98 11.41 1.49
C SER A 123 7.69 12.15 1.12
N THR A 124 7.50 13.38 1.58
CA THR A 124 6.34 14.23 1.22
C THR A 124 6.31 14.64 -0.26
N SER A 125 7.46 14.56 -0.94
CA SER A 125 7.58 14.83 -2.38
C SER A 125 7.14 13.64 -3.25
N ILE A 126 6.80 12.48 -2.69
CA ILE A 126 6.32 11.33 -3.48
C ILE A 126 4.94 11.64 -4.07
N ILE A 127 4.84 11.58 -5.39
CA ILE A 127 3.61 11.87 -6.16
C ILE A 127 3.00 10.63 -6.83
N SER A 128 3.77 9.57 -7.01
CA SER A 128 3.31 8.29 -7.57
C SER A 128 4.23 7.15 -7.17
N ALA A 129 3.67 5.94 -7.14
CA ALA A 129 4.42 4.71 -6.91
C ALA A 129 4.13 3.70 -8.04
N PHE A 130 5.14 2.90 -8.38
CA PHE A 130 5.02 1.81 -9.34
C PHE A 130 5.61 0.54 -8.74
N ILE A 131 5.00 -0.60 -9.04
CA ILE A 131 5.48 -1.91 -8.63
C ILE A 131 6.11 -2.56 -9.86
N LEU A 132 7.38 -2.92 -9.75
CA LEU A 132 8.07 -3.76 -10.72
C LEU A 132 8.14 -5.19 -10.18
N GLU A 133 7.61 -6.12 -10.97
CA GLU A 133 7.68 -7.55 -10.67
C GLU A 133 8.66 -8.25 -11.63
N TRP A 134 9.54 -9.09 -11.10
CA TRP A 134 10.32 -10.03 -11.91
C TRP A 134 10.41 -11.42 -11.28
N LYS A 135 10.69 -12.43 -12.11
CA LYS A 135 10.89 -13.81 -11.67
C LYS A 135 12.33 -13.99 -11.19
N ILE A 136 12.50 -14.73 -10.10
CA ILE A 136 13.80 -15.24 -9.67
C ILE A 136 14.19 -16.40 -10.60
N LYS A 137 15.29 -16.26 -11.35
CA LYS A 137 15.90 -17.36 -12.10
C LYS A 137 17.02 -17.93 -11.24
N ASN A 138 16.92 -19.21 -10.89
CA ASN A 138 17.87 -20.03 -10.11
C ASN A 138 18.11 -19.60 -8.64
N GLN A 139 18.14 -20.60 -7.75
CA GLN A 139 18.22 -20.47 -6.28
C GLN A 139 19.61 -20.08 -5.75
N GLU A 140 20.52 -19.59 -6.59
CA GLU A 140 21.79 -19.09 -6.06
C GLU A 140 21.51 -17.82 -5.27
N LYS A 141 21.80 -17.87 -3.96
CA LYS A 141 21.48 -16.86 -2.92
C LYS A 141 22.06 -15.46 -3.13
N ARG A 142 22.51 -15.11 -4.34
CA ARG A 142 22.97 -13.77 -4.67
C ARG A 142 21.84 -13.06 -5.41
N PHE A 143 21.42 -11.92 -4.88
CA PHE A 143 20.47 -10.99 -5.49
C PHE A 143 21.03 -10.34 -6.77
N VAL A 144 21.55 -11.12 -7.72
CA VAL A 144 21.97 -10.58 -9.01
C VAL A 144 20.73 -10.50 -9.88
N MET A 145 20.29 -9.27 -10.16
CA MET A 145 19.21 -9.05 -11.10
C MET A 145 19.73 -9.30 -12.51
N ASP A 146 19.56 -10.52 -13.00
CA ASP A 146 19.76 -10.81 -14.42
C ASP A 146 18.49 -10.44 -15.20
N THR A 147 18.47 -9.22 -15.75
CA THR A 147 17.39 -8.76 -16.63
C THR A 147 17.54 -9.22 -18.07
N SER A 148 18.54 -10.06 -18.41
CA SER A 148 18.69 -10.54 -19.78
C SER A 148 17.45 -11.34 -20.21
N GLY A 149 16.61 -10.69 -21.01
CA GLY A 149 15.37 -11.25 -21.56
C GLY A 149 14.11 -11.17 -20.69
N ILE A 150 14.12 -10.47 -19.54
CA ILE A 150 12.89 -10.25 -18.76
C ILE A 150 12.46 -8.79 -18.88
N ILE A 151 11.36 -8.54 -19.58
CA ILE A 151 10.68 -7.24 -19.58
C ILE A 151 9.96 -7.12 -18.22
N PRO A 152 10.38 -6.22 -17.32
CA PRO A 152 9.70 -6.03 -16.05
C PRO A 152 8.26 -5.59 -16.30
N LYS A 153 7.31 -6.21 -15.59
CA LYS A 153 5.91 -5.76 -15.63
C LYS A 153 5.76 -4.61 -14.64
N PHE A 154 5.42 -3.43 -15.16
CA PHE A 154 5.07 -2.28 -14.35
C PHE A 154 3.59 -2.34 -14.01
N THR A 155 3.30 -2.26 -12.72
CA THR A 155 1.94 -2.05 -12.23
C THR A 155 1.90 -0.67 -11.59
N PHE A 156 1.11 0.23 -12.17
CA PHE A 156 0.89 1.56 -11.61
C PHE A 156 0.08 1.43 -10.32
N VAL A 157 0.53 2.12 -9.25
CA VAL A 157 -0.27 2.27 -8.04
C VAL A 157 -1.18 3.50 -8.24
N PRO A 158 -2.50 3.34 -8.24
CA PRO A 158 -3.43 4.46 -8.36
C PRO A 158 -3.17 5.54 -7.31
N ARG A 159 -3.42 6.82 -7.65
CA ARG A 159 -3.11 7.95 -6.75
C ARG A 159 -3.95 7.95 -5.49
N GLU A 160 -5.18 7.48 -5.59
CA GLU A 160 -6.09 7.26 -4.46
C GLU A 160 -5.53 6.27 -3.43
N ASN A 161 -4.52 5.48 -3.79
CA ASN A 161 -3.80 4.57 -2.90
C ASN A 161 -2.52 5.20 -2.31
N VAL A 162 -2.23 6.47 -2.59
CA VAL A 162 -1.05 7.20 -2.09
C VAL A 162 -1.52 8.28 -1.12
N PHE A 163 -1.40 8.02 0.18
CA PHE A 163 -1.90 8.89 1.24
C PHE A 163 -0.75 9.72 1.82
N LYS A 164 -0.77 11.03 1.60
CA LYS A 164 0.21 11.95 2.18
C LYS A 164 -0.04 12.13 3.68
N ARG A 165 1.02 12.10 4.46
CA ARG A 165 1.09 12.36 5.91
C ARG A 165 2.09 13.49 6.17
N LYS A 166 2.07 14.04 7.40
CA LYS A 166 3.03 15.09 7.81
C LYS A 166 4.48 14.57 7.80
N ASP A 167 4.66 13.30 8.14
CA ASP A 167 5.95 12.61 8.30
C ASP A 167 6.33 11.71 7.10
N GLY A 168 5.46 11.64 6.08
CA GLY A 168 5.76 10.96 4.82
C GLY A 168 4.54 10.50 4.04
N VAL A 169 4.59 9.29 3.49
CA VAL A 169 3.54 8.76 2.61
C VAL A 169 3.22 7.32 2.96
N ASP A 170 1.93 7.00 3.04
CA ASP A 170 1.41 5.64 3.15
C ASP A 170 0.92 5.20 1.76
N ILE A 171 1.38 4.06 1.27
CA ILE A 171 1.03 3.55 -0.06
C ILE A 171 0.31 2.23 0.12
N TYR A 172 -0.96 2.16 -0.27
CA TYR A 172 -1.75 0.93 -0.27
C TYR A 172 -1.38 0.07 -1.48
N ILE A 173 -0.92 -1.14 -1.20
CA ILE A 173 -0.49 -2.11 -2.19
C ILE A 173 -1.47 -3.28 -2.17
N PRO A 174 -2.10 -3.64 -3.30
CA PRO A 174 -2.97 -4.81 -3.39
C PRO A 174 -2.18 -6.10 -3.18
N PRO A 175 -2.86 -7.25 -2.93
CA PRO A 175 -2.20 -8.55 -2.82
C PRO A 175 -1.24 -8.82 -3.99
N LEU A 176 0.00 -9.20 -3.66
CA LEU A 176 1.09 -9.41 -4.61
C LEU A 176 1.12 -10.86 -5.12
N LYS A 177 1.88 -11.14 -6.19
CA LYS A 177 2.09 -12.53 -6.62
C LYS A 177 3.21 -13.18 -5.82
N PRO A 178 3.07 -14.43 -5.35
CA PRO A 178 4.13 -15.10 -4.59
C PRO A 178 5.41 -15.32 -5.40
N SER A 179 6.54 -15.46 -4.69
CA SER A 179 7.85 -15.81 -5.25
C SER A 179 8.33 -14.83 -6.33
N LYS A 180 8.20 -13.54 -6.02
CA LYS A 180 8.66 -12.42 -6.82
C LYS A 180 9.64 -11.58 -6.02
N ASN A 181 10.63 -11.08 -6.72
CA ASN A 181 11.31 -9.89 -6.26
C ASN A 181 10.51 -8.68 -6.72
N LEU A 182 10.39 -7.72 -5.81
CA LEU A 182 9.57 -6.54 -5.99
C LEU A 182 10.46 -5.31 -5.81
N ALA A 183 10.36 -4.39 -6.75
CA ALA A 183 10.89 -3.05 -6.57
C ALA A 183 9.73 -2.07 -6.64
N PHE A 184 9.70 -1.16 -5.68
CA PHE A 184 8.79 -0.04 -5.62
C PHE A 184 9.55 1.17 -6.11
N LEU A 185 9.12 1.69 -7.25
CA LEU A 185 9.63 2.93 -7.80
C LEU A 185 8.77 4.07 -7.28
N PHE A 186 9.36 5.03 -6.60
CA PHE A 186 8.70 6.25 -6.16
C PHE A 186 9.14 7.41 -7.05
N ALA A 187 8.18 8.17 -7.58
CA ALA A 187 8.50 9.42 -8.24
C ALA A 187 8.42 10.56 -7.22
N HIS A 188 9.53 11.21 -6.96
CA HIS A 188 9.67 12.38 -6.11
C HIS A 188 9.56 13.63 -6.95
N GLN A 189 8.81 14.59 -6.47
CA GLN A 189 8.81 15.94 -6.99
C GLN A 189 10.14 16.63 -6.67
N PHE A 190 10.62 17.48 -7.58
CA PHE A 190 11.81 18.28 -7.32
C PHE A 190 11.56 19.24 -6.15
N ASP A 191 12.53 19.37 -5.26
CA ASP A 191 12.48 20.21 -4.07
C ASP A 191 13.84 20.88 -3.81
N GLY A 192 13.83 21.86 -2.90
CA GLY A 192 15.03 22.55 -2.39
C GLY A 192 16.03 22.96 -3.47
N SER A 193 17.26 22.48 -3.36
CA SER A 193 18.38 22.84 -4.24
C SER A 193 18.12 22.53 -5.72
N LEU A 194 17.33 21.50 -6.04
CA LEU A 194 17.04 21.16 -7.44
C LEU A 194 16.13 22.21 -8.08
N LEU A 195 15.15 22.73 -7.34
CA LEU A 195 14.32 23.84 -7.81
C LEU A 195 15.12 25.13 -7.94
N ASP A 196 16.08 25.37 -7.04
CA ASP A 196 16.97 26.53 -7.13
C ASP A 196 17.86 26.48 -8.37
N ASP A 197 18.37 25.30 -8.74
CA ASP A 197 19.16 25.14 -9.97
C ASP A 197 18.30 25.30 -11.23
N ILE A 198 17.07 24.80 -11.23
CA ILE A 198 16.10 25.08 -12.30
C ILE A 198 15.84 26.59 -12.40
N TYR A 199 15.69 27.27 -11.26
CA TYR A 199 15.48 28.71 -11.23
C TYR A 199 16.68 29.47 -11.84
N LYS A 200 17.91 29.09 -11.50
CA LYS A 200 19.13 29.64 -12.12
C LYS A 200 19.16 29.40 -13.63
N ALA A 201 18.77 28.20 -14.08
CA ALA A 201 18.68 27.91 -15.50
C ALA A 201 17.63 28.79 -16.21
N ASN A 202 16.47 29.03 -15.60
CA ASN A 202 15.43 29.93 -16.12
C ASN A 202 15.94 31.35 -16.31
N LEU A 203 16.71 31.86 -15.33
CA LEU A 203 17.36 33.17 -15.44
C LEU A 203 18.31 33.24 -16.64
N LEU A 204 19.11 32.20 -16.86
CA LEU A 204 20.02 32.13 -18.01
C LEU A 204 19.28 32.01 -19.35
N ILE A 205 18.18 31.25 -19.40
CA ILE A 205 17.31 31.18 -20.59
C ILE A 205 16.76 32.58 -20.93
N HIS A 206 16.34 33.36 -19.93
CA HIS A 206 15.90 34.73 -20.13
C HIS A 206 16.97 35.64 -20.73
N ARG A 207 18.26 35.38 -20.45
CA ARG A 207 19.41 36.10 -21.03
C ARG A 207 19.80 35.61 -22.42
N ASN A 208 19.09 34.64 -22.97
CA ASN A 208 19.52 33.86 -24.14
C ASN A 208 20.88 33.15 -23.94
N ASP A 209 21.33 32.93 -22.70
CA ASP A 209 22.53 32.12 -22.39
C ASP A 209 22.14 30.65 -22.28
N THR A 210 21.67 30.09 -23.39
CA THR A 210 21.14 28.72 -23.47
C THR A 210 22.21 27.67 -23.21
N ILE A 211 23.49 27.99 -23.48
CA ILE A 211 24.63 27.08 -23.25
C ILE A 211 24.84 26.87 -21.75
N LYS A 212 24.93 27.94 -20.96
CA LYS A 212 25.07 27.79 -19.50
C LYS A 212 23.80 27.25 -18.85
N ALA A 213 22.63 27.66 -19.33
CA ALA A 213 21.36 27.10 -18.85
C ALA A 213 21.31 25.58 -19.05
N LYS A 214 21.70 25.11 -20.25
CA LYS A 214 21.82 23.70 -20.56
C LYS A 214 22.81 23.00 -19.64
N ALA A 215 23.99 23.58 -19.40
CA ALA A 215 24.98 22.98 -18.50
C ALA A 215 24.43 22.75 -17.08
N ILE A 216 23.65 23.69 -16.52
CA ILE A 216 23.00 23.51 -15.21
C ILE A 216 21.93 22.41 -15.29
N LEU A 217 21.07 22.44 -16.31
CA LEU A 217 20.00 21.45 -16.46
C LEU A 217 20.53 20.03 -16.73
N ASP A 218 21.68 19.89 -17.39
CA ASP A 218 22.37 18.62 -17.63
C ASP A 218 23.10 18.09 -16.37
N ASP A 219 23.35 18.94 -15.37
CA ASP A 219 23.95 18.55 -14.09
C ASP A 219 22.94 18.02 -13.08
N ILE A 220 21.69 18.52 -13.11
CA ILE A 220 20.61 18.07 -12.22
C ILE A 220 20.43 16.54 -12.22
N PRO A 221 20.43 15.84 -13.36
CA PRO A 221 20.37 14.38 -13.37
C PRO A 221 21.53 13.72 -12.63
N LYS A 222 22.73 14.30 -12.67
CA LYS A 222 23.90 13.78 -11.94
C LYS A 222 23.73 13.97 -10.43
N GLN A 223 23.19 15.11 -10.00
CA GLN A 223 22.84 15.36 -8.60
C GLN A 223 21.71 14.44 -8.11
N VAL A 224 20.76 14.11 -8.98
CA VAL A 224 19.72 13.12 -8.68
C VAL A 224 20.34 11.72 -8.59
N GLU A 225 21.18 11.33 -9.55
CA GLU A 225 21.85 10.03 -9.56
C GLU A 225 22.72 9.81 -8.31
N SER A 226 23.39 10.84 -7.81
CA SER A 226 24.17 10.72 -6.56
C SER A 226 23.28 10.53 -5.32
N LYS A 227 22.03 11.00 -5.36
CA LYS A 227 21.01 10.75 -4.33
C LYS A 227 20.32 9.39 -4.48
N VAL A 228 20.26 8.84 -5.69
CA VAL A 228 19.67 7.52 -5.99
C VAL A 228 20.74 6.45 -5.83
N LYS A 229 20.80 5.82 -4.65
CA LYS A 229 21.67 4.66 -4.47
C LYS A 229 21.29 3.57 -5.49
N PRO A 230 22.27 2.93 -6.15
CA PRO A 230 21.99 1.84 -7.07
C PRO A 230 21.22 0.75 -6.34
N ILE A 231 20.17 0.24 -7.01
CA ILE A 231 19.41 -0.93 -6.58
C ILE A 231 20.43 -2.05 -6.33
N PHE A 232 20.55 -2.50 -5.07
CA PHE A 232 21.45 -3.59 -4.69
C PHE A 232 21.32 -4.76 -5.68
N GLY A 233 22.42 -5.08 -6.37
CA GLY A 233 22.49 -6.22 -7.27
C GLY A 233 21.94 -6.02 -8.69
N MET A 234 21.49 -4.81 -9.08
CA MET A 234 21.26 -4.49 -10.49
C MET A 234 22.59 -4.26 -11.21
N ASN A 235 22.81 -4.98 -12.32
CA ASN A 235 23.92 -4.66 -13.22
C ASN A 235 23.66 -3.35 -13.99
N ALA A 236 24.71 -2.72 -14.51
CA ALA A 236 24.64 -1.44 -15.22
C ALA A 236 23.67 -1.46 -16.43
N LYS A 237 23.55 -2.61 -17.11
CA LYS A 237 22.63 -2.79 -18.24
C LYS A 237 21.17 -2.70 -17.79
N SER A 238 20.83 -3.40 -16.71
CA SER A 238 19.50 -3.38 -16.08
C SER A 238 19.15 -1.98 -15.62
N LEU A 239 20.10 -1.30 -14.97
CA LEU A 239 19.93 0.08 -14.56
C LEU A 239 19.69 1.01 -15.75
N ASN A 240 20.39 0.80 -16.88
CA ASN A 240 20.16 1.59 -18.10
C ASN A 240 18.80 1.33 -18.75
N GLU A 241 18.33 0.08 -18.80
CA GLU A 241 16.97 -0.24 -19.28
C GLU A 241 15.89 0.32 -18.34
N LEU A 242 16.13 0.22 -17.04
CA LEU A 242 15.27 0.81 -16.02
C LEU A 242 15.22 2.34 -16.16
N LYS A 243 16.40 2.98 -16.35
CA LYS A 243 16.52 4.41 -16.67
C LYS A 243 15.68 4.72 -17.90
N LYS A 244 15.77 3.94 -18.99
CA LYS A 244 14.95 4.10 -20.21
C LYS A 244 13.45 4.03 -19.94
N VAL A 245 12.99 3.12 -19.08
CA VAL A 245 11.55 3.01 -18.77
C VAL A 245 11.08 4.12 -17.84
N THR A 246 11.90 4.51 -16.86
CA THR A 246 11.61 5.70 -16.06
C THR A 246 11.62 6.97 -16.88
N THR A 247 12.54 7.06 -17.85
CA THR A 247 12.64 8.19 -18.81
C THR A 247 11.63 8.13 -19.93
N PHE A 248 10.96 6.99 -20.16
CA PHE A 248 9.83 6.90 -21.08
C PHE A 248 8.58 7.61 -20.56
N ASN A 249 8.44 7.76 -19.23
CA ASN A 249 7.49 8.68 -18.61
C ASN A 249 8.16 9.98 -18.10
N SER A 250 9.47 9.96 -17.85
CA SER A 250 10.29 11.14 -17.56
C SER A 250 11.09 11.59 -18.77
N GLY A 251 10.40 11.90 -19.87
CA GLY A 251 10.95 12.73 -20.95
C GLY A 251 11.46 14.11 -20.48
N GLY A 252 11.47 14.36 -19.16
CA GLY A 252 12.05 15.51 -18.48
C GLY A 252 13.47 15.31 -17.92
N ALA A 253 13.90 14.16 -17.40
CA ALA A 253 15.15 14.13 -16.60
C ALA A 253 16.45 14.07 -17.43
N ASN A 254 16.58 13.12 -18.37
CA ASN A 254 17.86 12.92 -19.10
C ASN A 254 18.11 13.97 -20.20
N ASN A 255 17.19 14.90 -20.38
CA ASN A 255 17.35 16.08 -21.21
C ASN A 255 16.39 17.14 -20.66
N LEU A 256 16.69 17.67 -19.47
CA LEU A 256 15.93 18.80 -18.91
C LEU A 256 16.03 20.02 -19.82
N PHE A 257 17.03 20.10 -20.71
CA PHE A 257 17.05 21.02 -21.85
C PHE A 257 16.38 20.45 -23.11
N SER A 258 15.36 19.60 -22.94
CA SER A 258 14.54 19.13 -24.06
C SER A 258 13.64 20.25 -24.58
N SER A 259 13.17 20.09 -25.81
CA SER A 259 12.12 20.92 -26.40
C SER A 259 10.89 21.03 -25.48
N ASN A 260 10.61 20.01 -24.66
CA ASN A 260 9.49 20.00 -23.72
C ASN A 260 9.68 20.98 -22.56
N TYR A 261 10.87 21.04 -21.95
CA TYR A 261 11.12 21.99 -20.87
C TYR A 261 11.15 23.43 -21.38
N ILE A 262 11.82 23.67 -22.51
CA ILE A 262 11.85 25.01 -23.14
C ILE A 262 10.44 25.45 -23.54
N LYS A 263 9.61 24.53 -24.05
CA LYS A 263 8.19 24.78 -24.30
C LYS A 263 7.44 25.12 -23.02
N TYR A 264 7.63 24.34 -21.95
CA TYR A 264 7.02 24.60 -20.65
C TYR A 264 7.42 25.97 -20.09
N PHE A 265 8.72 26.29 -20.12
CA PHE A 265 9.24 27.58 -19.70
C PHE A 265 8.59 28.72 -20.50
N ASN A 266 8.60 28.64 -21.84
CA ASN A 266 8.05 29.70 -22.69
C ASN A 266 6.53 29.87 -22.53
N GLN A 267 5.79 28.78 -22.36
CA GLN A 267 4.33 28.80 -22.29
C GLN A 267 3.80 29.09 -20.88
N THR A 268 4.51 28.65 -19.83
CA THR A 268 4.01 28.68 -18.45
C THR A 268 4.79 29.65 -17.58
N LEU A 269 6.13 29.61 -17.59
CA LEU A 269 6.95 30.38 -16.65
C LEU A 269 7.25 31.80 -17.14
N LYS A 270 7.65 31.95 -18.40
CA LYS A 270 8.01 33.23 -19.02
C LYS A 270 6.94 34.31 -18.85
N PRO A 271 5.62 34.03 -18.97
CA PRO A 271 4.58 35.03 -18.70
C PRO A 271 4.63 35.63 -17.29
N PHE A 272 4.97 34.85 -16.26
CA PHE A 272 5.12 35.37 -14.88
C PHE A 272 6.30 36.34 -14.78
N TYR A 273 7.46 36.01 -15.38
CA TYR A 273 8.62 36.90 -15.40
C TYR A 273 8.35 38.20 -16.18
N VAL A 274 7.69 38.11 -17.33
CA VAL A 274 7.38 39.28 -18.18
C VAL A 274 6.36 40.19 -17.50
N SER A 275 5.27 39.63 -16.97
CA SER A 275 4.23 40.41 -16.27
C SER A 275 4.75 41.13 -15.03
N THR A 276 5.66 40.49 -14.28
CA THR A 276 6.32 41.13 -13.13
C THR A 276 7.05 42.41 -13.56
N THR A 277 7.79 42.36 -14.66
CA THR A 277 8.54 43.53 -15.14
C THR A 277 7.60 44.63 -15.64
N SER A 278 6.58 44.28 -16.43
CA SER A 278 5.66 45.28 -17.00
C SER A 278 4.84 45.98 -15.92
N LEU A 279 4.39 45.25 -14.89
CA LEU A 279 3.65 45.83 -13.78
C LEU A 279 4.51 46.78 -12.93
N ILE A 280 5.78 46.45 -12.71
CA ILE A 280 6.69 47.34 -11.98
C ILE A 280 6.96 48.61 -12.79
N ARG A 281 7.26 48.48 -14.09
CA ARG A 281 7.50 49.64 -14.96
C ARG A 281 6.30 50.57 -15.11
N SER A 282 5.09 50.03 -15.05
CA SER A 282 3.87 50.86 -15.10
C SER A 282 3.57 51.56 -13.78
N ASN A 283 4.13 51.08 -12.66
CA ASN A 283 3.94 51.65 -11.33
C ASN A 283 5.07 52.60 -10.89
N THR A 284 6.20 52.63 -11.61
CA THR A 284 7.36 53.49 -11.32
C THR A 284 7.17 54.92 -11.84
N TYR A 285 6.33 55.74 -11.21
CA TYR A 285 6.27 57.19 -11.49
C TYR A 285 5.95 58.08 -10.28
N THR A 286 6.24 57.62 -9.07
CA THR A 286 6.39 58.56 -7.95
C THR A 286 7.76 59.19 -8.03
N SER A 287 7.84 60.28 -8.80
CA SER A 287 9.00 61.16 -8.71
C SER A 287 9.04 61.71 -7.28
N LEU A 288 9.94 61.19 -6.44
CA LEU A 288 10.47 62.00 -5.33
C LEU A 288 10.88 63.33 -5.95
N SER A 289 10.35 64.44 -5.42
CA SER A 289 10.73 65.75 -5.92
C SER A 289 12.23 65.89 -5.73
N ILE A 290 13.01 65.84 -6.82
CA ILE A 290 14.47 65.98 -6.80
C ILE A 290 14.84 67.27 -6.06
N ASP A 291 14.03 68.32 -6.23
CA ASP A 291 14.20 69.59 -5.55
C ASP A 291 13.95 69.48 -4.04
N SER A 292 12.95 68.72 -3.61
CA SER A 292 12.70 68.45 -2.17
C SER A 292 13.86 67.65 -1.55
N LEU A 293 14.37 66.64 -2.26
CA LEU A 293 15.54 65.86 -1.86
C LEU A 293 16.83 66.70 -1.82
N ARG A 294 17.09 67.52 -2.84
CA ARG A 294 18.25 68.43 -2.88
C ARG A 294 18.18 69.49 -1.80
N LYS A 295 17.00 70.04 -1.55
CA LYS A 295 16.77 70.99 -0.45
C LYS A 295 17.07 70.33 0.88
N ALA A 296 16.56 69.12 1.11
CA ALA A 296 16.86 68.37 2.30
C ALA A 296 18.34 68.00 2.44
N LEU A 297 19.03 67.68 1.35
CA LEU A 297 20.49 67.44 1.36
C LEU A 297 21.29 68.69 1.72
N LYS A 298 20.92 69.86 1.17
CA LYS A 298 21.54 71.14 1.54
C LYS A 298 21.29 71.48 3.01
N GLU A 299 20.08 71.21 3.49
CA GLU A 299 19.76 71.31 4.91
C GLU A 299 20.53 70.24 5.72
N ALA A 300 20.80 69.07 5.12
CA ALA A 300 21.49 67.94 5.74
C ALA A 300 23.00 68.10 5.88
N ASP A 301 23.70 68.89 5.06
CA ASP A 301 25.11 69.25 5.34
C ASP A 301 25.25 69.98 6.69
N SER A 302 24.16 70.53 7.24
CA SER A 302 24.10 71.09 8.60
C SER A 302 23.66 70.09 9.69
N LEU A 303 23.49 68.82 9.34
CA LEU A 303 22.89 67.77 10.16
C LEU A 303 23.82 66.56 10.11
N GLU A 304 24.25 66.07 11.27
CA GLU A 304 25.24 64.99 11.44
C GLU A 304 24.75 63.62 10.92
N LEU A 305 24.37 63.53 9.65
CA LEU A 305 24.01 62.29 8.98
C LEU A 305 25.23 61.37 8.92
N THR A 306 24.98 60.08 9.11
CA THR A 306 26.03 59.09 8.87
C THR A 306 26.38 59.05 7.38
N SER A 307 27.63 58.70 7.05
CA SER A 307 28.08 58.53 5.67
C SER A 307 27.20 57.55 4.87
N ALA A 308 26.63 56.54 5.54
CA ALA A 308 25.71 55.58 4.95
C ALA A 308 24.36 56.22 4.55
N GLU A 309 23.80 57.08 5.39
CA GLU A 309 22.55 57.80 5.10
C GLU A 309 22.74 58.83 3.99
N LEU A 310 23.86 59.55 4.00
CA LEU A 310 24.25 60.47 2.92
C LEU A 310 24.41 59.74 1.58
N THR A 311 25.04 58.56 1.59
CA THR A 311 25.19 57.73 0.39
C THR A 311 23.82 57.26 -0.12
N ALA A 312 22.95 56.78 0.76
CA ALA A 312 21.60 56.34 0.38
C ALA A 312 20.74 57.50 -0.17
N LEU A 313 20.81 58.68 0.46
CA LEU A 313 20.17 59.91 -0.05
C LEU A 313 20.75 60.32 -1.41
N ALA A 314 22.08 60.27 -1.58
CA ALA A 314 22.71 60.57 -2.86
C ALA A 314 22.25 59.62 -3.97
N VAL A 315 22.11 58.31 -3.69
CA VAL A 315 21.55 57.34 -4.63
C VAL A 315 20.10 57.68 -5.02
N LEU A 316 19.28 58.14 -4.06
CA LEU A 316 17.90 58.60 -4.33
C LEU A 316 17.85 59.89 -5.16
N VAL A 317 18.84 60.78 -5.00
CA VAL A 317 18.90 62.08 -5.70
C VAL A 317 19.38 61.94 -7.14
N VAL A 318 20.18 60.91 -7.43
CA VAL A 318 20.52 60.54 -8.81
C VAL A 318 19.29 59.88 -9.44
N SER A 319 18.40 60.72 -9.98
CA SER A 319 17.08 60.34 -10.51
C SER A 319 17.07 59.19 -11.50
N THR A 320 18.19 58.94 -12.18
CA THR A 320 18.34 57.85 -13.15
C THR A 320 18.27 56.46 -12.52
N LYS A 321 18.52 56.31 -11.21
CA LYS A 321 18.52 55.00 -10.53
C LYS A 321 17.30 54.71 -9.68
N MET A 322 16.38 55.67 -9.53
CA MET A 322 15.21 55.49 -8.66
C MET A 322 14.28 54.37 -9.16
N GLY A 323 14.12 54.26 -10.48
CA GLY A 323 13.39 53.14 -11.10
C GLY A 323 14.05 51.79 -10.80
N GLU A 324 15.38 51.72 -10.82
CA GLU A 324 16.17 50.51 -10.51
C GLU A 324 16.06 50.13 -9.01
N VAL A 325 15.98 51.13 -8.12
CA VAL A 325 15.72 50.88 -6.68
C VAL A 325 14.29 50.39 -6.46
N GLN A 326 13.30 51.04 -7.09
CA GLN A 326 11.89 50.65 -7.00
C GLN A 326 11.63 49.28 -7.61
N SER A 327 12.38 48.91 -8.64
CA SER A 327 12.34 47.58 -9.23
C SER A 327 13.14 46.55 -8.41
N GLY A 328 13.98 46.98 -7.47
CA GLY A 328 14.88 46.09 -6.72
C GLY A 328 16.11 45.64 -7.51
N GLU A 329 16.37 46.19 -8.70
CA GLU A 329 17.62 45.96 -9.43
C GLU A 329 18.82 46.53 -8.66
N ILE A 330 18.62 47.57 -7.84
CA ILE A 330 19.64 48.13 -6.94
C ILE A 330 19.11 48.22 -5.51
N SER A 331 20.00 47.97 -4.54
CA SER A 331 19.78 48.23 -3.11
C SER A 331 20.23 49.64 -2.71
N LEU A 332 19.54 50.27 -1.75
CA LEU A 332 19.97 51.52 -1.09
C LEU A 332 21.03 51.31 0.02
N GLU A 333 21.77 50.20 -0.01
CA GLU A 333 22.93 49.99 0.87
C GLU A 333 24.15 50.77 0.37
N THR A 334 25.14 50.96 1.25
CA THR A 334 26.43 51.61 0.92
C THR A 334 27.18 50.91 -0.22
N GLU A 335 27.01 49.60 -0.33
CA GLU A 335 27.49 48.80 -1.46
C GLU A 335 26.29 48.28 -2.24
N PRO A 336 25.88 48.95 -3.33
CA PRO A 336 24.69 48.58 -4.08
C PRO A 336 24.87 47.21 -4.71
N ARG A 337 24.06 46.25 -4.25
CA ARG A 337 23.95 44.94 -4.90
C ARG A 337 23.17 45.09 -6.18
N ILE A 338 23.79 44.77 -7.30
CA ILE A 338 23.13 44.77 -8.61
C ILE A 338 22.43 43.42 -8.79
N ALA A 339 21.11 43.46 -8.88
CA ALA A 339 20.27 42.35 -9.25
C ALA A 339 19.79 42.54 -10.68
N GLU A 340 19.71 41.45 -11.42
CA GLU A 340 19.17 41.51 -12.77
C GLU A 340 17.66 41.51 -12.76
N GLN A 341 17.08 42.02 -13.86
CA GLN A 341 15.65 42.13 -14.06
C GLN A 341 14.87 40.85 -13.74
N TYR A 342 15.38 39.67 -14.09
CA TYR A 342 14.68 38.40 -13.84
C TYR A 342 15.19 37.64 -12.60
N ASP A 343 16.15 38.18 -11.84
CA ASP A 343 16.67 37.57 -10.60
C ASP A 343 15.80 37.98 -9.40
N LEU A 344 14.55 37.48 -9.38
CA LEU A 344 13.53 37.83 -8.38
C LEU A 344 14.01 37.67 -6.92
N PRO A 345 14.73 36.59 -6.51
CA PRO A 345 15.27 36.47 -5.15
C PRO A 345 16.20 37.62 -4.77
N LYS A 346 17.14 38.00 -5.64
CA LYS A 346 18.04 39.12 -5.35
C LYS A 346 17.29 40.45 -5.36
N ARG A 347 16.33 40.64 -6.28
CA ARG A 347 15.49 41.84 -6.30
C ARG A 347 14.66 41.98 -5.02
N LEU A 348 14.12 40.88 -4.49
CA LEU A 348 13.44 40.87 -3.19
C LEU A 348 14.38 41.23 -2.04
N ALA A 349 15.61 40.71 -2.04
CA ALA A 349 16.62 41.06 -1.04
C ALA A 349 16.98 42.55 -1.09
N ASN A 350 17.16 43.09 -2.29
CA ASN A 350 17.41 44.51 -2.52
C ASN A 350 16.24 45.38 -2.03
N LEU A 351 15.00 45.05 -2.39
CA LEU A 351 13.82 45.80 -1.93
C LEU A 351 13.66 45.76 -0.41
N ASN A 352 13.88 44.61 0.23
CA ASN A 352 13.85 44.51 1.68
C ASN A 352 14.87 45.45 2.34
N SER A 353 16.08 45.51 1.78
CA SER A 353 17.11 46.41 2.30
C SER A 353 16.78 47.87 2.01
N SER A 354 16.35 48.20 0.80
CA SER A 354 15.92 49.55 0.43
C SER A 354 14.77 50.07 1.29
N ILE A 355 13.79 49.23 1.63
CA ILE A 355 12.71 49.59 2.57
C ILE A 355 13.30 49.92 3.94
N LYS A 356 14.21 49.08 4.47
CA LYS A 356 14.86 49.31 5.76
C LYS A 356 15.68 50.60 5.78
N SER A 357 16.45 50.87 4.72
CA SER A 357 17.21 52.12 4.56
C SER A 357 16.29 53.33 4.46
N THR A 358 15.19 53.23 3.70
CA THR A 358 14.21 54.31 3.56
C THR A 358 13.56 54.66 4.90
N GLU A 359 13.18 53.67 5.71
CA GLU A 359 12.61 53.90 7.04
C GLU A 359 13.61 54.56 7.99
N LYS A 360 14.90 54.20 7.92
CA LYS A 360 15.95 54.89 8.70
C LYS A 360 16.07 56.36 8.28
N ILE A 361 16.18 56.63 6.98
CA ILE A 361 16.25 58.01 6.45
C ILE A 361 15.02 58.79 6.90
N LYS A 362 13.83 58.20 6.82
CA LYS A 362 12.58 58.81 7.27
C LYS A 362 12.60 59.16 8.76
N GLN A 363 13.06 58.26 9.63
CA GLN A 363 13.21 58.55 11.07
C GLN A 363 14.18 59.69 11.34
N THR A 364 15.31 59.72 10.62
CA THR A 364 16.30 60.78 10.72
C THR A 364 15.70 62.12 10.29
N ILE A 365 14.99 62.16 9.15
CA ILE A 365 14.27 63.35 8.68
C ILE A 365 13.19 63.82 9.64
N LYS A 366 12.41 62.92 10.25
CA LYS A 366 11.42 63.30 11.26
C LYS A 366 12.05 63.98 12.47
N THR A 367 13.20 63.46 12.91
CA THR A 367 13.98 64.06 14.01
C THR A 367 14.47 65.46 13.63
N ILE A 368 14.87 65.64 12.37
CA ILE A 368 15.29 66.93 11.82
C ILE A 368 14.12 67.92 11.76
N ILE A 369 12.98 67.51 11.22
CA ILE A 369 11.76 68.32 11.14
C ILE A 369 11.36 68.81 12.54
N ALA A 370 11.38 67.90 13.53
CA ALA A 370 11.06 68.23 14.92
C ALA A 370 12.04 69.24 15.56
N ARG A 371 13.32 69.24 15.17
CA ARG A 371 14.36 70.14 15.74
C ARG A 371 14.46 71.49 15.03
N LYS A 372 14.35 71.50 13.69
CA LYS A 372 14.70 72.67 12.86
C LYS A 372 13.52 73.24 12.05
N GLY A 373 12.33 72.65 12.12
CA GLY A 373 11.17 73.11 11.33
C GLY A 373 11.32 72.85 9.83
N ALA A 374 12.03 71.79 9.44
CA ALA A 374 12.22 71.41 8.04
C ALA A 374 10.89 71.06 7.35
N SER A 375 10.89 71.05 6.01
CA SER A 375 9.69 70.87 5.19
C SER A 375 9.01 69.50 5.39
N ILE A 376 7.71 69.49 5.71
CA ILE A 376 6.87 68.28 5.80
C ILE A 376 6.80 67.52 4.45
N ALA A 377 7.07 68.20 3.33
CA ALA A 377 6.97 67.62 1.99
C ALA A 377 7.89 66.40 1.79
N ILE A 378 9.12 66.41 2.36
CA ILE A 378 10.03 65.28 2.16
C ILE A 378 9.63 64.03 2.96
N ASP A 379 9.01 64.18 4.15
CA ASP A 379 8.48 63.04 4.90
C ASP A 379 7.32 62.38 4.13
N ASN A 380 6.48 63.20 3.49
CA ASN A 380 5.40 62.70 2.63
C ASN A 380 5.96 61.96 1.40
N ASP A 381 6.95 62.52 0.71
CA ASP A 381 7.57 61.89 -0.45
C ASP A 381 8.26 60.57 -0.08
N LEU A 382 9.02 60.52 1.02
CA LEU A 382 9.63 59.28 1.50
C LEU A 382 8.61 58.25 1.96
N THR A 383 7.50 58.68 2.56
CA THR A 383 6.40 57.78 2.93
C THR A 383 5.78 57.16 1.70
N LYS A 384 5.54 57.95 0.65
CA LYS A 384 5.03 57.47 -0.63
C LYS A 384 6.01 56.49 -1.26
N PHE A 385 7.29 56.86 -1.32
CA PHE A 385 8.35 56.01 -1.85
C PHE A 385 8.48 54.67 -1.11
N ALA A 386 8.43 54.67 0.23
CA ALA A 386 8.44 53.45 1.04
C ALA A 386 7.22 52.56 0.75
N ALA A 387 6.03 53.16 0.56
CA ALA A 387 4.83 52.43 0.17
C ALA A 387 4.97 51.79 -1.22
N ASP A 388 5.58 52.49 -2.18
CA ASP A 388 5.83 51.96 -3.53
C ASP A 388 6.85 50.80 -3.50
N LEU A 389 7.92 50.92 -2.71
CA LEU A 389 8.87 49.81 -2.49
C LEU A 389 8.17 48.58 -1.91
N LEU A 390 7.31 48.77 -0.92
CA LEU A 390 6.56 47.68 -0.30
C LEU A 390 5.58 47.03 -1.29
N PHE A 391 4.87 47.84 -2.08
CA PHE A 391 4.00 47.35 -3.13
C PHE A 391 4.76 46.51 -4.15
N ASN A 392 5.87 47.03 -4.69
CA ASN A 392 6.69 46.32 -5.67
C ASN A 392 7.30 45.05 -5.09
N ARG A 393 7.74 45.08 -3.83
CA ARG A 393 8.23 43.90 -3.10
C ARG A 393 7.16 42.81 -3.01
N ASN A 394 5.93 43.16 -2.66
CA ASN A 394 4.83 42.21 -2.60
C ASN A 394 4.48 41.66 -3.99
N LEU A 395 4.53 42.49 -5.03
CA LEU A 395 4.31 42.07 -6.40
C LEU A 395 5.35 41.04 -6.87
N ILE A 396 6.65 41.34 -6.69
CA ILE A 396 7.74 40.41 -7.03
C ILE A 396 7.60 39.12 -6.22
N ARG A 397 7.28 39.23 -4.92
CA ARG A 397 7.14 38.07 -4.04
C ARG A 397 6.03 37.14 -4.54
N ASN A 398 4.86 37.68 -4.84
CA ASN A 398 3.73 36.89 -5.32
C ASN A 398 4.07 36.16 -6.62
N GLN A 399 4.77 36.83 -7.55
CA GLN A 399 5.18 36.22 -8.81
C GLN A 399 6.27 35.15 -8.62
N TYR A 400 7.20 35.39 -7.72
CA TYR A 400 8.22 34.40 -7.36
C TYR A 400 7.59 33.14 -6.75
N GLU A 401 6.60 33.28 -5.85
CA GLU A 401 5.88 32.13 -5.30
C GLU A 401 5.06 31.40 -6.39
N LEU A 402 4.41 32.11 -7.31
CA LEU A 402 3.72 31.48 -8.46
C LEU A 402 4.68 30.67 -9.34
N ILE A 403 5.89 31.16 -9.58
CA ILE A 403 6.92 30.42 -10.32
C ILE A 403 7.36 29.18 -9.54
N LYS A 404 7.61 29.32 -8.22
CA LYS A 404 7.98 28.19 -7.36
C LYS A 404 6.89 27.14 -7.31
N ASP A 405 5.63 27.55 -7.14
CA ASP A 405 4.48 26.66 -7.13
C ASP A 405 4.28 25.98 -8.48
N SER A 406 4.48 26.70 -9.59
CA SER A 406 4.38 26.13 -10.93
C SER A 406 5.47 25.06 -11.15
N LEU A 407 6.73 25.35 -10.80
CA LEU A 407 7.83 24.39 -10.83
C LEU A 407 7.56 23.19 -9.91
N ALA A 408 7.20 23.46 -8.66
CA ALA A 408 6.90 22.48 -7.63
C ALA A 408 5.57 21.75 -7.87
N ASN A 409 4.80 22.03 -8.93
CA ASN A 409 3.63 21.25 -9.31
C ASN A 409 3.75 20.64 -10.72
N ASN A 410 4.86 20.90 -11.43
CA ASN A 410 5.09 20.34 -12.74
C ASN A 410 5.40 18.84 -12.64
N ARG A 411 4.49 18.01 -13.17
CA ARG A 411 4.61 16.55 -13.16
C ARG A 411 5.81 16.02 -13.93
N ASN A 412 6.37 16.81 -14.83
CA ASN A 412 7.56 16.44 -15.60
C ASN A 412 8.87 16.72 -14.85
N LEU A 413 8.81 17.47 -13.74
CA LEU A 413 9.94 17.75 -12.86
C LEU A 413 9.89 16.80 -11.66
N ASN A 414 10.20 15.54 -11.95
CA ASN A 414 10.26 14.48 -10.95
C ASN A 414 11.55 13.67 -11.08
N TYR A 415 11.99 13.07 -9.98
CA TYR A 415 13.10 12.12 -9.96
C TYR A 415 12.66 10.78 -9.35
N PRO A 416 13.17 9.65 -9.86
CA PRO A 416 12.86 8.35 -9.29
C PRO A 416 13.67 8.11 -8.00
N SER A 417 13.07 7.41 -7.04
CA SER A 417 13.78 6.64 -6.02
C SER A 417 13.21 5.23 -5.97
N TRP A 418 13.86 4.34 -5.25
CA TRP A 418 13.53 2.91 -5.27
C TRP A 418 13.56 2.34 -3.87
N ALA A 419 12.61 1.47 -3.58
CA ALA A 419 12.71 0.50 -2.50
C ALA A 419 12.59 -0.92 -3.04
N GLN A 420 13.26 -1.85 -2.39
CA GLN A 420 13.24 -3.26 -2.74
C GLN A 420 12.72 -4.07 -1.58
N GLY A 421 11.89 -5.04 -1.92
CA GLY A 421 11.48 -6.10 -1.02
C GLY A 421 11.36 -7.40 -1.80
N SER A 422 11.52 -8.51 -1.12
CA SER A 422 11.15 -9.81 -1.66
C SER A 422 9.84 -10.25 -1.02
N ASN A 423 9.05 -11.00 -1.77
CA ASN A 423 8.02 -11.86 -1.19
C ASN A 423 8.36 -13.32 -1.45
N GLU A 424 9.66 -13.63 -1.42
CA GLU A 424 10.13 -15.01 -1.51
C GLU A 424 9.41 -15.84 -0.45
N LEU A 425 8.91 -17.00 -0.87
CA LEU A 425 8.31 -18.00 0.02
C LEU A 425 9.29 -18.53 1.08
N THR A 426 10.52 -18.02 1.14
CA THR A 426 11.42 -18.24 2.29
C THR A 426 10.80 -17.76 3.60
N ASP A 427 9.83 -16.83 3.53
CA ASP A 427 9.05 -16.37 4.68
C ASP A 427 7.64 -17.00 4.80
N LEU A 428 7.35 -18.05 4.03
CA LEU A 428 6.75 -19.22 4.68
C LEU A 428 7.83 -19.76 5.62
N LYS A 429 8.09 -19.04 6.71
CA LYS A 429 8.44 -19.70 7.96
C LYS A 429 7.26 -20.64 8.18
N THR A 430 7.35 -21.85 7.61
CA THR A 430 6.99 -23.03 8.37
C THR A 430 7.68 -22.76 9.68
N ARG A 431 6.92 -22.30 10.69
CA ARG A 431 7.44 -22.20 12.05
C ARG A 431 8.11 -23.56 12.23
N SER A 432 9.43 -23.60 12.32
CA SER A 432 10.17 -24.85 12.26
C SER A 432 9.86 -25.74 13.48
N SER A 433 9.01 -25.24 14.38
CA SER A 433 8.35 -25.98 15.43
C SER A 433 7.11 -26.73 14.92
N TYR A 434 7.02 -27.99 15.34
CA TYR A 434 5.76 -28.73 15.35
C TYR A 434 4.65 -27.87 15.95
N GLN A 435 3.53 -27.72 15.23
CA GLN A 435 2.35 -27.04 15.75
C GLN A 435 1.38 -28.10 16.28
N VAL A 436 1.04 -27.97 17.56
CA VAL A 436 -0.03 -28.74 18.19
C VAL A 436 -1.31 -27.91 18.07
N ILE A 437 -2.28 -28.43 17.33
CA ILE A 437 -3.58 -27.78 17.13
C ILE A 437 -4.63 -28.58 17.91
N PRO A 438 -5.29 -27.99 18.91
CA PRO A 438 -6.40 -28.65 19.57
C PRO A 438 -7.59 -28.79 18.62
N GLU A 439 -8.25 -29.94 18.67
CA GLU A 439 -9.34 -30.32 17.78
C GLU A 439 -10.51 -30.94 18.55
N ILE A 440 -11.72 -30.69 18.05
CA ILE A 440 -12.95 -31.34 18.52
C ILE A 440 -13.68 -31.98 17.35
N GLY A 441 -14.36 -33.10 17.56
CA GLY A 441 -14.96 -33.82 16.44
C GLY A 441 -15.89 -34.94 16.82
N VAL A 442 -16.18 -35.78 15.83
CA VAL A 442 -16.95 -37.02 15.98
C VAL A 442 -16.20 -38.14 15.29
N VAL A 443 -16.06 -39.26 15.99
CA VAL A 443 -15.42 -40.48 15.50
C VAL A 443 -16.42 -41.63 15.49
N THR A 444 -16.22 -42.55 14.56
CA THR A 444 -16.88 -43.84 14.47
C THR A 444 -15.81 -44.92 14.62
N ILE A 445 -15.91 -45.70 15.69
CA ILE A 445 -15.01 -46.82 15.96
C ILE A 445 -15.65 -48.10 15.44
N TYR A 446 -14.92 -48.85 14.64
CA TYR A 446 -15.29 -50.19 14.18
C TYR A 446 -14.62 -51.22 15.09
N ALA A 447 -15.38 -51.71 16.06
CA ALA A 447 -14.90 -52.63 17.08
C ALA A 447 -15.13 -54.08 16.65
N ILE A 448 -14.07 -54.87 16.55
CA ILE A 448 -14.13 -56.27 16.07
C ILE A 448 -14.31 -57.19 17.27
N GLY A 449 -15.54 -57.70 17.41
CA GLY A 449 -15.94 -58.49 18.57
C GLY A 449 -15.88 -59.99 18.33
N ASN A 450 -15.88 -60.81 19.38
CA ASN A 450 -15.96 -62.26 19.24
C ASN A 450 -17.36 -62.71 18.77
N GLN A 451 -18.41 -62.01 19.20
CA GLN A 451 -19.80 -62.33 18.82
C GLN A 451 -20.27 -61.52 17.62
N GLN A 452 -20.07 -60.19 17.66
CA GLN A 452 -20.54 -59.27 16.66
C GLN A 452 -19.58 -58.08 16.55
N ASN A 453 -19.42 -57.56 15.33
CA ASN A 453 -18.71 -56.31 15.10
C ASN A 453 -19.65 -55.15 15.40
N GLU A 454 -19.14 -54.11 16.06
CA GLU A 454 -19.93 -52.95 16.46
C GLU A 454 -19.40 -51.65 15.87
N PHE A 455 -20.33 -50.75 15.50
CA PHE A 455 -20.02 -49.37 15.16
C PHE A 455 -20.37 -48.46 16.33
N ILE A 456 -19.36 -47.81 16.90
CA ILE A 456 -19.49 -46.97 18.09
C ILE A 456 -19.17 -45.53 17.72
N VAL A 457 -20.21 -44.69 17.65
CA VAL A 457 -20.07 -43.24 17.38
C VAL A 457 -19.86 -42.48 18.68
N ARG A 458 -18.84 -41.62 18.73
CA ARG A 458 -18.47 -40.85 19.92
C ARG A 458 -18.00 -39.43 19.58
N PRO A 459 -18.27 -38.45 20.46
CA PRO A 459 -17.56 -37.17 20.41
C PRO A 459 -16.08 -37.39 20.72
N TYR A 460 -15.24 -36.58 20.08
CA TYR A 460 -13.78 -36.63 20.11
C TYR A 460 -13.21 -35.30 20.56
N PHE A 461 -12.21 -35.37 21.44
CA PHE A 461 -11.38 -34.23 21.86
C PHE A 461 -9.92 -34.63 21.75
N GLY A 462 -9.11 -33.86 21.04
CA GLY A 462 -7.72 -34.22 20.86
C GLY A 462 -6.85 -33.08 20.38
N ALA A 463 -5.66 -33.43 19.94
CA ALA A 463 -4.73 -32.52 19.32
C ALA A 463 -4.04 -33.18 18.12
N SER A 464 -3.83 -32.39 17.08
CA SER A 464 -3.07 -32.76 15.89
C SER A 464 -1.69 -32.11 15.90
N ILE A 465 -0.67 -32.93 15.67
CA ILE A 465 0.74 -32.53 15.56
C ILE A 465 1.09 -32.48 14.08
N TYR A 466 1.24 -31.28 13.53
CA TYR A 466 1.59 -31.07 12.12
C TYR A 466 3.11 -31.15 11.94
N LEU A 467 3.53 -31.97 10.98
CA LEU A 467 4.94 -32.09 10.61
C LEU A 467 5.47 -30.84 9.90
N ARG A 468 4.58 -30.15 9.18
CA ARG A 468 4.88 -28.89 8.47
C ARG A 468 3.68 -27.94 8.58
N PRO A 469 3.50 -27.27 9.73
CA PRO A 469 2.39 -26.34 9.87
C PRO A 469 2.45 -25.24 8.81
N VAL A 470 1.28 -24.86 8.31
CA VAL A 470 1.11 -23.77 7.36
C VAL A 470 0.37 -22.66 8.08
N ASP A 471 0.77 -21.42 7.84
CA ASP A 471 -0.04 -20.27 8.21
C ASP A 471 -1.46 -20.41 7.64
N LYS A 472 -2.48 -20.34 8.51
CA LYS A 472 -3.89 -20.40 8.12
C LYS A 472 -4.26 -19.28 7.15
N SER A 473 -3.49 -18.18 7.06
CA SER A 473 -3.73 -17.12 6.09
C SER A 473 -3.46 -17.56 4.65
N ILE A 474 -2.49 -18.46 4.41
CA ILE A 474 -1.95 -18.74 3.08
C ILE A 474 -2.78 -19.81 2.33
N PRO A 475 -3.35 -19.51 1.15
CA PRO A 475 -4.19 -20.49 0.44
C PRO A 475 -3.41 -21.73 0.00
N TYR A 476 -3.98 -22.93 0.20
CA TYR A 476 -3.33 -24.21 -0.12
C TYR A 476 -2.82 -24.30 -1.57
N LYS A 477 -3.47 -23.62 -2.52
CA LYS A 477 -3.05 -23.57 -3.94
C LYS A 477 -1.65 -23.00 -4.18
N TYR A 478 -1.08 -22.29 -3.19
CA TYR A 478 0.27 -21.70 -3.29
C TYR A 478 1.36 -22.59 -2.67
N ILE A 479 1.00 -23.75 -2.14
CA ILE A 479 1.89 -24.63 -1.39
C ILE A 479 2.34 -25.78 -2.30
N ARG A 480 3.65 -25.90 -2.51
CA ARG A 480 4.24 -26.86 -3.47
C ARG A 480 4.07 -28.34 -3.06
N TYR A 481 4.04 -28.64 -1.76
CA TYR A 481 4.00 -30.01 -1.21
C TYR A 481 2.73 -30.26 -0.39
N GLU A 482 1.57 -30.20 -1.05
CA GLU A 482 0.25 -30.20 -0.42
C GLU A 482 0.01 -31.33 0.60
N PHE A 483 0.52 -32.54 0.36
CA PHE A 483 0.26 -33.70 1.23
C PHE A 483 0.85 -33.54 2.65
N LEU A 484 2.15 -33.25 2.78
CA LEU A 484 2.82 -33.15 4.10
C LEU A 484 2.33 -31.96 4.93
N HIS A 485 1.77 -30.95 4.27
CA HIS A 485 1.17 -29.79 4.92
C HIS A 485 -0.27 -30.03 5.38
N ARG A 486 -0.96 -31.03 4.81
CA ARG A 486 -2.31 -31.45 5.19
C ARG A 486 -2.30 -32.62 6.16
N PHE A 487 -1.23 -33.41 6.18
CA PHE A 487 -1.07 -34.56 7.06
C PHE A 487 -0.56 -34.15 8.45
N SER A 488 -1.14 -34.75 9.49
CA SER A 488 -0.71 -34.62 10.89
C SER A 488 -0.92 -35.93 11.63
N PHE A 489 -0.24 -36.08 12.77
CA PHE A 489 -0.53 -37.16 13.72
C PHE A 489 -1.51 -36.66 14.75
N ASN A 490 -2.51 -37.47 15.11
CA ASN A 490 -3.47 -37.08 16.13
C ASN A 490 -3.42 -37.98 17.36
N LEU A 491 -3.60 -37.33 18.50
CA LEU A 491 -3.73 -37.93 19.82
C LEU A 491 -5.00 -37.35 20.43
N GLY A 492 -5.94 -38.20 20.85
CA GLY A 492 -7.12 -37.70 21.53
C GLY A 492 -7.87 -38.75 22.32
N VAL A 493 -8.97 -38.32 22.92
CA VAL A 493 -9.84 -39.13 23.76
C VAL A 493 -11.28 -38.95 23.32
N THR A 494 -12.08 -40.01 23.46
CA THR A 494 -13.53 -39.92 23.30
C THR A 494 -14.19 -39.51 24.61
N ALA A 495 -15.32 -38.81 24.54
CA ALA A 495 -16.16 -38.57 25.71
C ALA A 495 -17.38 -39.51 25.74
N GLY A 496 -17.63 -40.12 26.90
CA GLY A 496 -18.83 -40.90 27.20
C GLY A 496 -18.61 -42.40 27.24
N LYS A 497 -19.34 -43.07 28.15
CA LYS A 497 -19.17 -44.49 28.47
C LYS A 497 -19.50 -45.42 27.28
N ILE A 498 -18.60 -46.32 26.92
CA ILE A 498 -18.84 -47.44 26.01
C ILE A 498 -19.37 -48.61 26.85
N ASN A 499 -20.68 -48.86 26.73
CA ASN A 499 -21.36 -50.04 27.27
C ASN A 499 -22.10 -50.74 26.13
N LYS A 500 -21.37 -51.16 25.10
CA LYS A 500 -21.95 -51.89 23.96
C LYS A 500 -21.19 -53.20 23.76
N GLY A 501 -21.94 -54.30 23.72
CA GLY A 501 -21.42 -55.65 23.55
C GLY A 501 -20.33 -56.02 24.55
N GLU A 502 -19.18 -56.40 24.01
CA GLU A 502 -18.00 -56.82 24.76
C GLU A 502 -16.98 -55.70 24.99
N PHE A 503 -17.25 -54.46 24.61
CA PHE A 503 -16.29 -53.36 24.67
C PHE A 503 -16.58 -52.40 25.83
N SER A 504 -15.50 -51.91 26.46
CA SER A 504 -15.52 -50.87 27.48
C SER A 504 -14.37 -49.87 27.27
N ASP A 505 -14.48 -48.69 27.87
CA ASP A 505 -13.45 -47.66 27.77
C ASP A 505 -12.11 -48.08 28.38
N LEU A 506 -11.02 -47.46 27.92
CA LEU A 506 -9.68 -47.71 28.45
C LEU A 506 -9.50 -47.11 29.85
N PHE A 507 -10.01 -45.90 30.07
CA PHE A 507 -9.91 -45.17 31.34
C PHE A 507 -11.23 -44.46 31.65
N ASN A 508 -11.92 -44.81 32.74
CA ASN A 508 -13.05 -44.03 33.31
C ASN A 508 -13.91 -43.25 32.30
N ASN A 509 -14.54 -43.96 31.34
CA ASN A 509 -15.41 -43.41 30.28
C ASN A 509 -14.68 -42.63 29.15
N ALA A 510 -13.38 -42.89 28.97
CA ALA A 510 -12.56 -42.34 27.91
C ALA A 510 -11.79 -43.45 27.18
N THR A 511 -11.86 -43.44 25.86
CA THR A 511 -11.10 -44.30 24.96
C THR A 511 -10.01 -43.47 24.29
N LEU A 512 -8.77 -43.98 24.31
CA LEU A 512 -7.61 -43.31 23.72
C LEU A 512 -7.58 -43.55 22.20
N LEU A 513 -7.37 -42.50 21.42
CA LEU A 513 -7.27 -42.54 19.97
C LEU A 513 -5.88 -42.10 19.52
N LEU A 514 -5.28 -42.89 18.62
CA LEU A 514 -4.01 -42.61 17.96
C LEU A 514 -4.18 -42.77 16.46
N GLY A 515 -3.73 -41.82 15.65
CA GLY A 515 -3.89 -41.93 14.19
C GLY A 515 -3.22 -40.84 13.38
N GLY A 516 -3.63 -40.80 12.12
CA GLY A 516 -3.29 -39.74 11.17
C GLY A 516 -4.51 -38.91 10.82
N ASN A 517 -4.30 -37.62 10.69
CA ASN A 517 -5.30 -36.65 10.26
C ASN A 517 -4.90 -36.07 8.89
N TYR A 518 -5.88 -35.93 8.01
CA TYR A 518 -5.73 -35.27 6.72
C TYR A 518 -6.71 -34.09 6.61
N LYS A 519 -6.18 -32.87 6.48
CA LYS A 519 -6.99 -31.66 6.28
C LYS A 519 -7.70 -31.69 4.92
N ILE A 520 -9.02 -31.81 4.96
CA ILE A 520 -9.89 -31.65 3.77
C ILE A 520 -10.00 -30.16 3.45
N PHE A 521 -10.31 -29.36 4.48
CA PHE A 521 -10.37 -27.90 4.44
C PHE A 521 -9.44 -27.31 5.51
N ARG A 522 -9.31 -25.97 5.56
CA ARG A 522 -8.44 -25.29 6.53
C ARG A 522 -8.85 -25.59 7.97
N GLU A 523 -10.15 -25.69 8.22
CA GLU A 523 -10.74 -25.85 9.54
C GLU A 523 -11.28 -27.26 9.80
N MET A 524 -11.25 -28.16 8.82
CA MET A 524 -11.83 -29.52 8.92
C MET A 524 -10.83 -30.59 8.48
N SER A 525 -10.65 -31.58 9.34
CA SER A 525 -9.77 -32.73 9.15
C SER A 525 -10.57 -34.03 9.13
N PHE A 526 -10.11 -34.98 8.32
CA PHE A 526 -10.52 -36.37 8.40
C PHE A 526 -9.47 -37.16 9.17
N SER A 527 -9.90 -37.89 10.19
CA SER A 527 -9.04 -38.68 11.06
C SER A 527 -9.21 -40.18 10.79
N LEU A 528 -8.12 -40.93 10.71
CA LEU A 528 -8.12 -42.38 10.61
C LEU A 528 -7.04 -42.96 11.52
N GLY A 529 -7.39 -43.97 12.32
CA GLY A 529 -6.41 -44.59 13.20
C GLY A 529 -6.95 -45.73 14.03
N THR A 530 -6.36 -45.89 15.22
CA THR A 530 -6.67 -46.93 16.17
C THR A 530 -7.23 -46.35 17.48
N ALA A 531 -8.35 -46.90 17.92
CA ALA A 531 -8.94 -46.71 19.23
C ALA A 531 -8.46 -47.83 20.15
N ILE A 532 -7.81 -47.45 21.25
CA ILE A 532 -7.32 -48.35 22.28
C ILE A 532 -8.40 -48.41 23.36
N MET A 533 -9.05 -49.57 23.48
CA MET A 533 -10.17 -49.79 24.39
C MET A 533 -10.02 -51.13 25.12
N GLN A 534 -10.85 -51.37 26.13
CA GLN A 534 -10.94 -52.63 26.82
C GLN A 534 -11.98 -53.54 26.17
N ARG A 535 -11.72 -54.84 26.19
CA ARG A 535 -12.60 -55.89 25.69
C ARG A 535 -12.77 -56.96 26.75
N LYS A 536 -14.01 -57.36 27.02
CA LYS A 536 -14.33 -58.47 27.92
C LYS A 536 -13.67 -59.75 27.41
N ASN A 537 -13.23 -60.60 28.33
CA ASN A 537 -12.62 -61.87 27.96
C ASN A 537 -13.69 -62.80 27.36
N HIS A 538 -13.32 -63.58 26.34
CA HIS A 538 -14.22 -64.55 25.73
C HIS A 538 -14.64 -65.62 26.74
N ASN A 539 -13.73 -65.98 27.66
CA ASN A 539 -14.06 -66.84 28.78
C ASN A 539 -14.71 -66.01 29.91
N PRO A 540 -15.99 -66.23 30.24
CA PRO A 540 -16.68 -65.49 31.31
C PRO A 540 -16.09 -65.77 32.70
N ALA A 541 -15.26 -66.80 32.87
CA ALA A 541 -14.58 -67.08 34.13
C ALA A 541 -13.39 -66.13 34.42
N ILE A 542 -13.00 -65.29 33.46
CA ILE A 542 -11.88 -64.34 33.62
C ILE A 542 -12.42 -62.92 33.55
N ASP A 543 -12.53 -62.28 34.72
CA ASP A 543 -13.04 -60.90 34.85
C ASP A 543 -12.04 -59.82 34.40
N SER A 544 -10.79 -60.19 34.08
CA SER A 544 -9.78 -59.23 33.65
C SER A 544 -10.02 -58.80 32.18
N PRO A 545 -10.36 -57.53 31.91
CA PRO A 545 -10.50 -57.05 30.54
C PRO A 545 -9.15 -57.08 29.81
N LYS A 546 -9.19 -57.33 28.50
CA LYS A 546 -8.00 -57.29 27.62
C LYS A 546 -7.99 -55.98 26.85
N VAL A 547 -6.82 -55.37 26.69
CA VAL A 547 -6.64 -54.22 25.79
C VAL A 547 -6.85 -54.67 24.35
N SER A 548 -7.61 -53.90 23.58
CA SER A 548 -7.94 -54.15 22.19
C SER A 548 -7.71 -52.90 21.35
N PHE A 549 -7.26 -53.13 20.12
CA PHE A 549 -6.95 -52.10 19.13
C PHE A 549 -7.97 -52.19 18.02
N ASN A 550 -8.83 -51.17 17.91
CA ASN A 550 -9.94 -51.15 16.95
C ASN A 550 -9.78 -49.98 15.99
N LEU A 551 -10.21 -50.14 14.74
CA LEU A 551 -10.08 -49.07 13.75
C LEU A 551 -11.09 -47.96 14.02
N TYR A 552 -10.73 -46.70 13.83
CA TYR A 552 -11.68 -45.59 13.84
C TYR A 552 -11.48 -44.67 12.64
N ALA A 553 -12.58 -44.07 12.20
CA ALA A 553 -12.61 -42.96 11.26
C ALA A 553 -13.40 -41.80 11.85
N GLY A 554 -13.05 -40.56 11.52
CA GLY A 554 -13.74 -39.40 12.10
C GLY A 554 -13.55 -38.10 11.34
N LEU A 555 -14.31 -37.10 11.76
CA LEU A 555 -14.19 -35.72 11.30
C LEU A 555 -13.93 -34.83 12.52
N SER A 556 -12.93 -33.97 12.42
CA SER A 556 -12.56 -33.02 13.47
C SER A 556 -12.43 -31.60 12.92
N PHE A 557 -12.58 -30.63 13.84
CA PHE A 557 -12.53 -29.20 13.58
C PHE A 557 -11.53 -28.52 14.51
N ASP A 558 -10.78 -27.56 14.00
CA ASP A 558 -9.86 -26.73 14.79
C ASP A 558 -10.65 -25.93 15.86
N VAL A 559 -10.18 -25.89 17.11
CA VAL A 559 -10.87 -25.19 18.22
C VAL A 559 -11.03 -23.67 18.00
N ASP A 560 -10.17 -23.04 17.21
CA ASP A 560 -10.35 -21.63 16.82
C ASP A 560 -11.71 -21.38 16.16
N LEU A 561 -12.18 -22.34 15.36
CA LEU A 561 -13.51 -22.31 14.76
C LEU A 561 -14.60 -22.56 15.82
N ALA A 562 -14.38 -23.50 16.75
CA ALA A 562 -15.31 -23.80 17.83
C ALA A 562 -15.58 -22.56 18.71
N ASN A 563 -14.53 -21.81 19.05
CA ASN A 563 -14.64 -20.54 19.77
C ASN A 563 -15.40 -19.48 18.95
N GLY A 564 -15.21 -19.45 17.62
CA GLY A 564 -15.99 -18.60 16.72
C GLY A 564 -17.48 -18.95 16.69
N ILE A 565 -17.80 -20.25 16.64
CA ILE A 565 -19.17 -20.77 16.67
C ILE A 565 -19.82 -20.49 18.04
N GLN A 566 -19.09 -20.65 19.15
CA GLN A 566 -19.60 -20.33 20.49
C GLN A 566 -19.95 -18.85 20.63
N LYS A 567 -19.12 -17.95 20.07
CA LYS A 567 -19.40 -16.50 20.03
C LYS A 567 -20.62 -16.15 19.19
N LEU A 568 -20.92 -16.90 18.13
CA LEU A 568 -22.10 -16.70 17.29
C LEU A 568 -23.37 -17.29 17.92
N THR A 569 -23.27 -18.50 18.45
CA THR A 569 -24.39 -19.18 19.11
C THR A 569 -24.80 -18.47 20.39
N GLY A 570 -23.85 -17.98 21.20
CA GLY A 570 -24.14 -17.12 22.37
C GLY A 570 -24.69 -15.73 22.04
N LYS A 571 -24.69 -15.31 20.75
CA LYS A 571 -25.38 -14.10 20.29
C LYS A 571 -26.76 -14.39 19.67
N LEU A 572 -26.98 -15.60 19.19
CA LEU A 572 -28.23 -16.01 18.52
C LEU A 572 -29.18 -16.76 19.45
N LEU A 573 -28.68 -17.32 20.54
CA LEU A 573 -29.45 -17.92 21.61
C LEU A 573 -29.23 -17.03 22.85
N PRO A 574 -30.20 -16.17 23.22
CA PRO A 574 -30.14 -15.38 24.45
C PRO A 574 -30.16 -16.25 25.70
#